data_AF-A0A832SU93-F1
#
_entry.id   AF-A0A832SU93-F1
#
_cell.length_a   1.000
_cell.length_b   1.000
_cell.length_c   1.000
_cell.angle_alpha   90.00
_cell.angle_beta   90.00
_cell.angle_gamma   90.00
#
_symmetry.space_group_name_H-M   'P 1'
#
loop_
_entity.id
_entity.type
_entity.pdbx_description
1 polymer ?
#
loop_
_entity_poly.entity_id
_entity_poly.type
_entity_poly.pdbx_seq_one_letter_code
_entity_poly.pdbx_strand_id
1 'polypeptide(L)'
;MKKLNNYNFTMNWYGGLTEEMFLKAMRTNNASNIFEYDEKYGDCFCLIEENKDEPEYRAVALLENGYVDIEANFYMNKDFEPVIDFVICVKYGEGDNDWDTDYFYNDVVDNDSILTTDFTKDNWKEQLEKEMFDKLDKYCKVRGYDYTKPC
;
A
#
# COMPACT_ATOMS: atom_id res chain seq x y z
N MET A 1 19.05 20.04 8.64
CA MET A 1 18.15 18.91 8.29
C MET A 1 18.77 18.17 7.12
N LYS A 2 19.30 16.97 7.35
CA LYS A 2 19.78 16.11 6.26
C LYS A 2 18.55 15.60 5.52
N LYS A 3 18.44 15.94 4.24
CA LYS A 3 17.56 15.23 3.31
C LYS A 3 17.98 13.76 3.30
N LEU A 4 17.19 12.87 3.89
CA LEU A 4 17.25 11.45 3.56
C LEU A 4 16.60 11.31 2.18
N ASN A 5 17.42 11.54 1.15
CA ASN A 5 16.99 11.58 -0.26
C ASN A 5 17.13 10.21 -0.95
N ASN A 6 17.34 9.14 -0.19
CA ASN A 6 17.56 7.79 -0.73
C ASN A 6 16.50 6.83 -0.17
N TYR A 7 15.23 7.21 -0.25
CA TYR A 7 14.16 6.22 -0.12
C TYR A 7 13.89 5.61 -1.50
N ASN A 8 13.41 4.37 -1.52
CA ASN A 8 13.06 3.67 -2.75
C ASN A 8 11.54 3.49 -2.80
N PHE A 9 10.91 3.92 -3.89
CA PHE A 9 9.48 3.73 -4.11
C PHE A 9 9.26 2.71 -5.22
N THR A 10 8.49 1.67 -4.93
CA THR A 10 8.17 0.61 -5.88
C THR A 10 6.68 0.26 -5.86
N MET A 11 6.17 -0.16 -7.01
CA MET A 11 4.82 -0.70 -7.17
C MET A 11 4.93 -2.15 -7.65
N ASN A 12 4.37 -3.06 -6.88
CA ASN A 12 4.34 -4.49 -7.16
C ASN A 12 2.91 -4.94 -7.46
N TRP A 13 2.76 -5.84 -8.44
CA TRP A 13 1.47 -6.34 -8.91
C TRP A 13 1.41 -7.85 -8.77
N TYR A 14 0.32 -8.37 -8.20
CA TYR A 14 0.15 -9.79 -7.90
C TYR A 14 -1.13 -10.34 -8.53
N GLY A 15 -1.20 -11.66 -8.72
CA GLY A 15 -2.37 -12.32 -9.30
C GLY A 15 -2.56 -12.15 -10.80
N GLY A 16 -1.64 -11.45 -11.48
CA GLY A 16 -1.86 -11.00 -12.87
C GLY A 16 -2.62 -9.68 -12.98
N LEU A 17 -2.79 -8.95 -11.86
CA LEU A 17 -3.22 -7.56 -11.89
C LEU A 17 -2.21 -6.73 -12.71
N THR A 18 -2.73 -5.81 -13.53
CA THR A 18 -1.92 -4.84 -14.26
C THR A 18 -2.19 -3.42 -13.78
N GLU A 19 -1.27 -2.50 -14.06
CA GLU A 19 -1.46 -1.08 -13.77
C GLU A 19 -2.71 -0.50 -14.44
N GLU A 20 -3.03 -0.95 -15.66
CA GLU A 20 -4.23 -0.51 -16.37
C GLU A 20 -5.51 -0.93 -15.64
N MET A 21 -5.58 -2.20 -15.21
CA MET A 21 -6.70 -2.73 -14.44
C MET A 21 -6.86 -1.99 -13.12
N PHE A 22 -5.75 -1.77 -12.40
CA PHE A 22 -5.73 -1.01 -11.15
C PHE A 22 -6.23 0.42 -11.35
N LEU A 23 -5.68 1.16 -12.32
CA LEU A 23 -6.07 2.54 -12.57
C LEU A 23 -7.52 2.65 -12.99
N LYS A 24 -8.02 1.70 -13.80
CA LYS A 24 -9.44 1.68 -14.15
C LYS A 24 -10.29 1.52 -12.89
N ALA A 25 -9.90 0.69 -11.92
CA ALA A 25 -10.63 0.48 -10.66
C ALA A 25 -10.60 1.72 -9.75
N MET A 26 -9.43 2.32 -9.57
CA MET A 26 -9.26 3.50 -8.72
C MET A 26 -9.98 4.74 -9.27
N ARG A 27 -10.06 4.89 -10.60
CA ARG A 27 -10.70 6.05 -11.25
C ARG A 27 -12.22 6.03 -11.20
N THR A 28 -12.81 4.84 -11.26
CA THR A 28 -14.28 4.68 -11.24
C THR A 28 -14.81 4.58 -9.82
N ASN A 29 -13.94 4.38 -8.82
CA ASN A 29 -14.29 3.98 -7.47
C ASN A 29 -15.27 2.79 -7.44
N ASN A 30 -15.21 1.96 -8.48
CA ASN A 30 -16.11 0.83 -8.71
C ASN A 30 -15.51 -0.07 -9.79
N ALA A 31 -15.04 -1.25 -9.41
CA ALA A 31 -14.44 -2.20 -10.36
C ALA A 31 -15.46 -3.07 -11.10
N SER A 32 -16.77 -2.99 -10.79
CA SER A 32 -17.80 -3.86 -11.36
C SER A 32 -17.83 -3.86 -12.90
N ASN A 33 -17.52 -2.72 -13.52
CA ASN A 33 -17.58 -2.53 -14.98
C ASN A 33 -16.24 -2.81 -15.68
N ILE A 34 -15.22 -3.22 -14.92
CA ILE A 34 -13.89 -3.56 -15.42
C ILE A 34 -13.82 -5.03 -15.77
N PHE A 35 -14.50 -5.81 -14.95
CA PHE A 35 -14.50 -7.26 -14.95
C PHE A 35 -15.90 -7.79 -15.27
N GLU A 36 -16.64 -7.10 -16.16
CA GLU A 36 -17.88 -7.63 -16.75
C GLU A 36 -17.57 -9.00 -17.36
N TYR A 37 -17.86 -10.04 -16.59
CA TYR A 37 -18.01 -11.44 -16.95
C TYR A 37 -17.16 -11.91 -18.15
N ASP A 38 -15.85 -11.98 -17.95
CA ASP A 38 -15.02 -12.81 -18.82
C ASP A 38 -15.11 -14.25 -18.30
N GLU A 39 -15.89 -15.11 -18.98
CA GLU A 39 -16.03 -16.55 -18.68
C GLU A 39 -14.66 -17.28 -18.63
N LYS A 40 -13.60 -16.66 -19.16
CA LYS A 40 -12.23 -17.17 -19.09
C LYS A 40 -11.56 -16.98 -17.72
N TYR A 41 -12.01 -16.02 -16.92
CA TYR A 41 -11.44 -15.64 -15.62
C TYR A 41 -12.48 -15.81 -14.50
N GLY A 42 -13.25 -16.91 -14.56
CA GLY A 42 -14.32 -17.24 -13.62
C GLY A 42 -13.93 -16.98 -12.15
N ASP A 43 -14.83 -16.33 -11.43
CA ASP A 43 -14.76 -16.04 -9.98
C ASP A 43 -13.52 -15.29 -9.47
N CYS A 44 -12.79 -14.61 -10.35
CA CYS A 44 -11.58 -13.89 -9.98
C CYS A 44 -11.90 -12.43 -9.56
N PHE A 45 -12.25 -12.21 -8.29
CA PHE A 45 -11.68 -11.15 -7.43
C PHE A 45 -12.25 -11.24 -6.00
N CYS A 46 -11.35 -11.51 -5.06
CA CYS A 46 -11.34 -11.09 -3.65
C CYS A 46 -12.68 -11.06 -2.90
N LEU A 47 -13.30 -12.22 -2.72
CA LEU A 47 -13.71 -12.51 -1.36
C LEU A 47 -12.40 -12.68 -0.56
N ILE A 48 -12.17 -11.83 0.45
CA ILE A 48 -11.65 -12.39 1.69
C ILE A 48 -12.75 -13.35 2.13
N GLU A 49 -12.80 -14.54 1.53
CA GLU A 49 -13.42 -15.66 2.22
C GLU A 49 -12.62 -15.75 3.50
N GLU A 50 -13.29 -15.87 4.63
CA GLU A 50 -12.74 -15.92 5.99
C GLU A 50 -11.65 -17.02 6.19
N ASN A 51 -11.16 -17.67 5.13
CA ASN A 51 -10.25 -18.81 5.10
C ASN A 51 -9.16 -18.80 3.99
N LYS A 52 -8.87 -17.67 3.31
CA LYS A 52 -7.65 -17.55 2.46
C LYS A 52 -6.74 -16.45 3.00
N ASP A 53 -5.49 -16.80 3.27
CA ASP A 53 -4.50 -15.92 3.93
C ASP A 53 -4.06 -14.71 3.07
N GLU A 54 -4.29 -14.71 1.75
CA GLU A 54 -3.93 -13.57 0.87
C GLU A 54 -4.94 -13.36 -0.29
N PRO A 55 -5.27 -12.10 -0.65
CA PRO A 55 -6.12 -11.80 -1.80
C PRO A 55 -5.47 -12.22 -3.12
N GLU A 56 -6.25 -12.84 -4.01
CA GLU A 56 -5.75 -13.40 -5.28
C GLU A 56 -5.13 -12.34 -6.20
N TYR A 57 -5.63 -11.11 -6.13
CA TYR A 57 -5.12 -9.96 -6.87
C TYR A 57 -4.91 -8.79 -5.91
N ARG A 58 -3.67 -8.30 -5.83
CA ARG A 58 -3.30 -7.12 -5.03
C ARG A 58 -2.26 -6.28 -5.74
N ALA A 59 -2.30 -4.98 -5.46
CA ALA A 59 -1.18 -4.09 -5.74
C ALA A 59 -0.56 -3.66 -4.41
N VAL A 60 0.76 -3.58 -4.35
CA VAL A 60 1.47 -3.11 -3.16
C VAL A 60 2.39 -1.98 -3.58
N ALA A 61 2.19 -0.80 -3.01
CA ALA A 61 3.17 0.26 -3.06
C ALA A 61 4.09 0.11 -1.85
N LEU A 62 5.39 0.06 -2.06
CA LEU A 62 6.38 0.00 -1.00
C LEU A 62 7.26 1.24 -1.06
N LEU A 63 7.38 1.94 0.07
CA LEU A 63 8.34 3.01 0.26
C LEU A 63 9.34 2.59 1.34
N GLU A 64 10.56 2.28 0.91
CA GLU A 64 11.64 1.81 1.77
C GLU A 64 12.51 3.00 2.20
N ASN A 65 12.73 3.19 3.50
CA ASN A 65 13.54 4.31 4.01
C ASN A 65 14.39 3.92 5.23
N GLY A 66 15.50 3.23 4.97
CA GLY A 66 16.48 2.91 6.00
C GLY A 66 16.02 1.78 6.92
N TYR A 67 15.57 2.13 8.13
CA TYR A 67 15.09 1.15 9.14
C TYR A 67 13.57 1.21 9.36
N VAL A 68 12.85 1.97 8.55
CA VAL A 68 11.39 2.10 8.64
C VAL A 68 10.81 2.23 7.23
N ASP A 69 9.84 1.38 6.92
CA ASP A 69 9.19 1.29 5.62
C ASP A 69 7.67 1.43 5.79
N ILE A 70 7.00 1.84 4.71
CA ILE A 70 5.53 1.83 4.63
C ILE A 70 5.09 1.07 3.39
N GLU A 71 4.15 0.17 3.59
CA GLU A 71 3.45 -0.57 2.54
C GLU A 71 2.02 -0.08 2.42
N ALA A 72 1.62 0.38 1.24
CA ALA A 72 0.22 0.61 0.90
C ALA A 72 -0.29 -0.61 0.11
N ASN A 73 -1.13 -1.41 0.77
CA ASN A 73 -1.74 -2.61 0.23
C ASN A 73 -3.09 -2.25 -0.38
N PHE A 74 -3.21 -2.37 -1.70
CA PHE A 74 -4.44 -2.12 -2.44
C PHE A 74 -5.08 -3.45 -2.83
N TYR A 75 -6.32 -3.64 -2.42
CA TYR A 75 -7.13 -4.80 -2.77
C TYR A 75 -8.59 -4.38 -2.96
N MET A 76 -9.43 -5.30 -3.43
CA MET A 76 -10.86 -5.07 -3.59
C MET A 76 -11.59 -5.79 -2.46
N ASN A 77 -12.58 -5.14 -1.84
CA ASN A 77 -13.49 -5.84 -0.95
C ASN A 77 -14.48 -6.70 -1.76
N LYS A 78 -15.29 -7.49 -1.05
CA LYS A 78 -16.35 -8.34 -1.62
C LYS A 78 -17.40 -7.57 -2.44
N ASP A 79 -17.52 -6.27 -2.23
CA ASP A 79 -18.46 -5.38 -2.91
C ASP A 79 -17.79 -4.69 -4.13
N PHE A 80 -16.57 -5.12 -4.50
CA PHE A 80 -15.76 -4.58 -5.59
C PHE A 80 -15.43 -3.09 -5.42
N GLU A 81 -15.28 -2.65 -4.17
CA GLU A 81 -14.77 -1.34 -3.81
C GLU A 81 -13.28 -1.44 -3.44
N PRO A 82 -12.45 -0.48 -3.89
CA PRO A 82 -11.04 -0.46 -3.54
C PRO A 82 -10.86 -0.20 -2.04
N VAL A 83 -10.08 -1.05 -1.39
CA VAL A 83 -9.65 -0.92 0.01
C VAL A 83 -8.13 -0.77 0.04
N ILE A 84 -7.66 0.04 0.97
CA ILE A 84 -6.26 0.43 1.06
C ILE A 84 -5.82 0.39 2.51
N ASP A 85 -4.86 -0.47 2.80
CA ASP A 85 -4.27 -0.61 4.12
C ASP A 85 -2.82 -0.16 4.11
N PHE A 86 -2.47 0.69 5.07
CA PHE A 86 -1.11 1.13 5.29
C PHE A 86 -0.48 0.34 6.44
N VAL A 87 0.58 -0.39 6.14
CA VAL A 87 1.33 -1.21 7.09
C VAL A 87 2.71 -0.61 7.28
N ILE A 88 3.15 -0.47 8.52
CA ILE A 88 4.50 0.00 8.85
C ILE A 88 5.38 -1.18 9.22
N CYS A 89 6.52 -1.27 8.54
CA CYS A 89 7.56 -2.26 8.82
C CYS A 89 8.77 -1.55 9.41
N VAL A 90 9.37 -2.14 10.45
CA VAL A 90 10.54 -1.56 11.11
C VAL A 90 11.64 -2.59 11.23
N LYS A 91 12.88 -2.12 11.21
CA LYS A 91 14.07 -2.95 11.33
C LYS A 91 14.68 -2.79 12.72
N TYR A 92 14.86 -3.90 13.43
CA TYR A 92 15.42 -3.95 14.80
C TYR A 92 16.90 -4.33 14.85
N GLY A 93 17.52 -4.55 13.69
CA GLY A 93 18.93 -4.90 13.56
C GLY A 93 19.49 -4.60 12.17
N GLU A 94 20.69 -5.08 11.90
CA GLU A 94 21.39 -4.84 10.63
C GLU A 94 21.14 -5.94 9.60
N GLY A 95 20.71 -7.12 10.02
CA GLY A 95 20.48 -8.28 9.16
C GLY A 95 19.23 -8.13 8.31
N ASP A 96 19.21 -8.80 7.15
CA ASP A 96 18.09 -8.75 6.21
C ASP A 96 16.79 -9.36 6.77
N ASN A 97 16.88 -10.19 7.81
CA ASN A 97 15.74 -10.81 8.48
C ASN A 97 15.32 -10.08 9.78
N ASP A 98 15.91 -8.91 10.07
CA ASP A 98 15.62 -8.16 11.30
C ASP A 98 14.43 -7.18 11.12
N TRP A 99 13.61 -7.39 10.08
CA TRP A 99 12.39 -6.63 9.80
C TRP A 99 11.19 -7.31 10.45
N ASP A 100 10.32 -6.50 11.06
CA ASP A 100 9.02 -6.94 11.53
C ASP A 100 7.94 -5.93 11.13
N THR A 101 6.71 -6.42 11.05
CA THR A 101 5.55 -5.54 10.98
C THR A 101 5.31 -4.92 12.35
N ASP A 102 5.27 -3.60 12.43
CA ASP A 102 4.97 -2.91 13.69
C ASP A 102 3.46 -2.83 13.90
N TYR A 103 2.77 -1.93 13.19
CA TYR A 103 1.31 -1.78 13.23
C TYR A 103 0.76 -1.24 11.91
N PHE A 104 -0.56 -1.35 11.74
CA PHE A 104 -1.27 -0.55 10.76
C PHE A 104 -1.18 0.93 11.13
N TYR A 105 -0.94 1.78 10.15
CA TYR A 105 -0.81 3.23 10.34
C TYR A 105 -2.02 3.82 11.09
N ASN A 106 -3.23 3.36 10.74
CA ASN A 106 -4.48 3.88 11.27
C ASN A 106 -4.73 3.52 12.74
N ASP A 107 -4.08 2.48 13.25
CA ASP A 107 -4.19 2.08 14.66
C ASP A 107 -3.39 3.00 15.59
N VAL A 108 -2.43 3.75 15.02
CA VAL A 108 -1.50 4.62 15.75
C VAL A 108 -1.77 6.09 15.46
N VAL A 109 -2.17 6.41 14.23
CA VAL A 109 -2.40 7.78 13.77
C VAL A 109 -3.88 7.97 13.46
N ASP A 110 -4.62 8.56 14.41
CA ASP A 110 -6.06 8.78 14.33
C ASP A 110 -6.50 9.48 13.03
N ASN A 111 -7.51 8.89 12.36
CA ASN A 111 -8.35 9.48 11.31
C ASN A 111 -7.63 10.01 10.05
N ASP A 112 -6.45 9.47 9.72
CA ASP A 112 -5.67 9.87 8.54
C ASP A 112 -5.54 8.72 7.53
N SER A 113 -6.54 7.83 7.49
CA SER A 113 -6.57 6.66 6.59
C SER A 113 -6.91 6.99 5.14
N ILE A 114 -7.42 8.20 4.89
CA ILE A 114 -7.90 8.60 3.58
C ILE A 114 -6.70 8.87 2.66
N LEU A 115 -6.72 8.21 1.50
CA LEU A 115 -5.86 8.52 0.38
C LEU A 115 -6.41 9.72 -0.39
N THR A 116 -5.54 10.68 -0.65
CA THR A 116 -5.85 11.93 -1.38
C THR A 116 -5.26 11.94 -2.79
N THR A 117 -4.44 10.94 -3.11
CA THR A 117 -3.88 10.67 -4.44
C THR A 117 -4.97 10.64 -5.51
N ASP A 118 -4.81 11.47 -6.54
CA ASP A 118 -5.70 11.50 -7.70
C ASP A 118 -5.19 10.56 -8.81
N PHE A 119 -5.73 9.34 -8.85
CA PHE A 119 -5.41 8.30 -9.84
C PHE A 119 -5.86 8.65 -11.28
N THR A 120 -6.54 9.77 -11.50
CA THR A 120 -6.87 10.27 -12.84
C THR A 120 -5.72 11.05 -13.48
N LYS A 121 -4.71 11.46 -12.70
CA LYS A 121 -3.57 12.25 -13.18
C LYS A 121 -2.43 11.37 -13.65
N ASP A 122 -1.65 11.86 -14.62
CA ASP A 122 -0.46 11.16 -15.12
C ASP A 122 0.62 11.02 -14.04
N ASN A 123 0.67 11.96 -13.08
CA ASN A 123 1.63 11.97 -11.98
C ASN A 123 1.09 11.34 -10.68
N TRP A 124 0.15 10.40 -10.78
CA TRP A 124 -0.47 9.77 -9.60
C TRP A 124 0.55 9.01 -8.74
N LYS A 125 1.59 8.43 -9.35
CA LYS A 125 2.65 7.70 -8.64
C LYS A 125 3.44 8.62 -7.73
N GLU A 126 3.83 9.80 -8.24
CA GLU A 126 4.55 10.81 -7.46
C GLU A 126 3.67 11.40 -6.34
N GLN A 127 2.35 11.49 -6.56
CA GLN A 127 1.40 11.86 -5.51
C GLN A 127 1.33 10.81 -4.41
N LEU A 128 1.20 9.53 -4.79
CA LEU A 128 1.15 8.40 -3.85
C LEU A 128 2.45 8.28 -3.05
N GLU A 129 3.60 8.35 -3.72
CA GLU A 129 4.92 8.33 -3.10
C GLU A 129 5.04 9.43 -2.03
N LYS A 130 4.67 10.67 -2.38
CA LYS A 130 4.72 11.80 -1.46
C LYS A 130 3.78 11.58 -0.27
N GLU A 131 2.55 11.12 -0.52
CA GLU A 131 1.55 10.88 0.51
C GLU A 131 1.99 9.76 1.47
N MET A 132 2.58 8.68 0.95
CA MET A 132 3.17 7.61 1.74
C MET A 132 4.33 8.10 2.61
N PHE A 133 5.21 8.94 2.06
CA PHE A 133 6.31 9.53 2.82
C PHE A 133 5.79 10.40 3.97
N ASP A 134 4.79 11.25 3.70
CA ASP A 134 4.20 12.13 4.72
C ASP A 134 3.53 11.31 5.85
N LYS A 135 2.84 10.20 5.52
CA LYS A 135 2.28 9.28 6.52
C LYS A 135 3.38 8.58 7.31
N LEU A 136 4.39 8.01 6.67
CA LEU A 136 5.53 7.37 7.34
C LEU A 136 6.25 8.34 8.30
N ASP A 137 6.51 9.57 7.87
CA ASP A 137 7.15 10.60 8.70
C ASP A 137 6.30 11.00 9.90
N LYS A 138 4.99 11.07 9.73
CA LYS A 138 4.06 11.30 10.85
C LYS A 138 4.07 10.12 11.84
N TYR A 139 4.04 8.89 11.34
CA TYR A 139 4.10 7.69 12.16
C TYR A 139 5.40 7.62 12.98
N CYS A 140 6.55 7.81 12.32
CA CYS A 140 7.87 7.84 12.97
C CYS A 140 7.94 8.88 14.08
N LYS A 141 7.38 10.08 13.87
CA LYS A 141 7.32 11.13 14.90
C LYS A 141 6.49 10.73 16.12
N VAL A 142 5.37 10.04 15.91
CA VAL A 142 4.52 9.56 17.01
C VAL A 142 5.21 8.45 17.79
N ARG A 143 5.88 7.52 17.09
CA ARG A 143 6.55 6.37 17.70
C ARG A 143 7.95 6.65 18.23
N GLY A 144 8.58 7.73 17.80
CA GLY A 144 9.97 8.07 18.12
C GLY A 144 11.00 7.29 17.30
N TYR A 145 10.63 6.78 16.13
CA TYR A 145 11.52 6.04 15.23
C TYR A 145 12.45 6.94 14.43
N ASP A 146 13.58 6.37 13.99
CA ASP A 146 14.64 7.05 13.28
C ASP A 146 15.04 6.21 12.06
N TYR A 147 14.97 6.81 10.86
CA TYR A 147 15.34 6.14 9.61
C TYR A 147 16.81 5.73 9.50
N THR A 148 17.67 6.15 10.43
CA THR A 148 19.13 5.96 10.34
C THR A 148 19.70 4.97 11.34
N LYS A 149 18.85 4.36 12.17
CA LYS A 149 19.25 3.35 13.15
C LYS A 149 18.10 2.38 13.45
N PRO A 150 18.39 1.17 13.94
CA PRO A 150 17.36 0.24 14.36
C PRO A 150 16.39 0.81 15.41
N CYS A 151 15.15 0.34 15.36
CA CYS A 151 14.08 0.69 16.29
C CYS A 151 14.22 0.03 17.67
#